data_AF-A0A931RPW1-F1
#
_entry.id   AF-A0A931RPW1-F1
#
_cell.length_a   1.000
_cell.length_b   1.000
_cell.length_c   1.000
_cell.angle_alpha   90.00
_cell.angle_beta   90.00
_cell.angle_gamma   90.00
#
_symmetry.space_group_name_H-M   'P 1'
#
loop_
_entity.id
_entity.type
_entity.pdbx_description
1 polymer ?
#
loop_
_entity_poly.entity_id
_entity_poly.type
_entity_poly.pdbx_seq_one_letter_code
_entity_poly.pdbx_strand_id
1 'polypeptide(L)'
;MKIKKLLKDFHITFASIITTFFVATVLFTFAAWQNPTQAPPGGNVDAPINIGPTAQTKTGGGITLDLQATNNPALTVTSNGLNWGSGIQFRNTSGGGINYGIYSGPDAQLHIREVTASVDRLAISPTQVMVFDGGGTNVGLRVTGRIRTGDAANQGAVWVDSAQTMFVGAVDANNIGFFGNGAGVGFGLSMNKTTGNVGIGEAPGTYKLLVNGTLRANYLRAKPQTTGGEGGEILLEGSGSFGSSYLDNVNGALRVHNGSITLMSVSPTGDLTPGRLCLSGDCRSAWPTPPSVINTSENVRIVRGNILGTGGSFGGAGFICSVTCRTSQGSYVVVFAPGFSNIPAVVATVAGIGNANITIAAGLNSFTATVRDSSGNLADRDFYFIAIGSQ
;
A
#
# COMPACT_ATOMS: atom_id res chain seq x y z
N MET A 1 36.06 120.42 67.50
CA MET A 1 37.17 119.59 66.98
C MET A 1 36.94 118.06 67.10
N LYS A 2 36.03 117.56 67.96
CA LYS A 2 35.82 116.10 68.17
C LYS A 2 35.00 115.37 67.07
N ILE A 3 34.07 116.04 66.39
CA ILE A 3 33.20 115.44 65.36
C ILE A 3 33.97 115.03 64.08
N LYS A 4 34.94 115.85 63.65
CA LYS A 4 35.77 115.52 62.46
C LYS A 4 36.64 114.28 62.67
N LYS A 5 37.10 114.03 63.90
CA LYS A 5 37.86 112.81 64.24
C LYS A 5 36.94 111.58 64.21
N LEU A 6 35.74 111.69 64.77
CA LEU A 6 34.75 110.60 64.77
C LEU A 6 34.30 110.21 63.35
N LEU A 7 34.07 111.20 62.48
CA LEU A 7 33.71 110.94 61.07
C LEU A 7 34.86 110.31 60.28
N LYS A 8 36.11 110.70 60.55
CA LYS A 8 37.29 110.10 59.91
C LYS A 8 37.49 108.65 60.36
N ASP A 9 37.32 108.39 61.66
CA ASP A 9 37.43 107.04 62.22
C ASP A 9 36.29 106.15 61.69
N PHE A 10 35.04 106.66 61.63
CA PHE A 10 33.91 105.94 61.04
C PHE A 10 34.11 105.60 59.55
N HIS A 11 34.64 106.53 58.75
CA HIS A 11 34.93 106.26 57.33
C HIS A 11 36.02 105.20 57.16
N ILE A 12 37.05 105.20 58.02
CA ILE A 12 38.12 104.20 57.96
C ILE A 12 37.61 102.82 58.37
N THR A 13 36.79 102.73 59.43
CA THR A 13 36.23 101.44 59.88
C THR A 13 35.17 100.91 58.90
N PHE A 14 34.35 101.78 58.31
CA PHE A 14 33.35 101.36 57.33
C PHE A 14 33.99 100.92 56.01
N ALA A 15 35.02 101.63 55.55
CA ALA A 15 35.79 101.25 54.37
C ALA A 15 36.55 99.93 54.57
N SER A 16 37.09 99.67 55.77
CA SER A 16 37.76 98.39 56.04
C SER A 16 36.77 97.22 56.03
N ILE A 17 35.57 97.36 56.62
CA ILE A 17 34.53 96.32 56.60
C ILE A 17 34.08 96.01 55.18
N ILE A 18 33.81 97.03 54.35
CA ILE A 18 33.42 96.83 52.95
C ILE A 18 34.53 96.11 52.16
N THR A 19 35.79 96.51 52.39
CA THR A 19 36.93 95.88 51.70
C THR A 19 37.07 94.43 52.11
N THR A 20 36.94 94.09 53.40
CA THR A 20 37.02 92.71 53.87
C THR A 20 35.85 91.87 53.36
N PHE A 21 34.64 92.42 53.32
CA PHE A 21 33.47 91.72 52.78
C PHE A 21 33.59 91.48 51.27
N PHE A 22 34.10 92.46 50.52
CA PHE A 22 34.33 92.33 49.08
C PHE A 22 35.42 91.29 48.78
N VAL A 23 36.54 91.33 49.51
CA VAL A 23 37.62 90.33 49.38
C VAL A 23 37.13 88.93 49.74
N ALA A 24 36.34 88.77 50.81
CA ALA A 24 35.77 87.48 51.17
C ALA A 24 34.80 86.95 50.10
N THR A 25 33.94 87.80 49.55
CA THR A 25 32.97 87.40 48.52
C THR A 25 33.68 86.97 47.23
N VAL A 26 34.69 87.72 46.80
CA VAL A 26 35.51 87.38 45.64
C VAL A 26 36.24 86.05 45.87
N LEU A 27 36.88 85.86 47.02
CA LEU A 27 37.57 84.61 47.36
C LEU A 27 36.61 83.40 47.43
N PHE A 28 35.38 83.57 47.95
CA PHE A 28 34.38 82.50 47.95
C PHE A 28 33.86 82.16 46.55
N THR A 29 33.75 83.13 45.63
CA THR A 29 33.35 82.86 44.24
C THR A 29 34.45 82.19 43.41
N PHE A 30 35.73 82.47 43.69
CA PHE A 30 36.86 81.78 43.02
C PHE A 30 37.24 80.45 43.67
N ALA A 31 36.89 80.24 44.94
CA ALA A 31 36.92 78.93 45.59
C ALA A 31 35.66 78.10 45.32
N ALA A 32 34.87 78.45 44.29
CA ALA A 32 33.91 77.54 43.71
C ALA A 32 34.62 76.23 43.40
N TRP A 33 34.11 75.14 43.98
CA TRP A 33 34.67 73.81 43.91
C TRP A 33 35.27 73.52 42.52
N GLN A 34 36.60 73.50 42.45
CA GLN A 34 37.28 73.01 41.26
C GLN A 34 37.25 71.49 41.34
N ASN A 35 36.60 70.86 40.36
CA ASN A 35 36.62 69.42 40.20
C ASN A 35 38.08 68.94 40.28
N PRO A 36 38.37 67.86 41.02
CA PRO A 36 39.73 67.32 41.09
C PRO A 36 40.32 67.14 39.69
N THR A 37 41.41 67.85 39.39
CA THR A 37 42.10 67.76 38.08
C THR A 37 43.12 66.63 38.04
N GLN A 38 43.53 66.12 39.19
CA GLN A 38 44.27 64.86 39.30
C GLN A 38 43.29 63.70 39.38
N ALA A 39 43.51 62.69 38.52
CA ALA A 39 42.90 61.39 38.70
C ALA A 39 43.20 60.89 40.13
N PRO A 40 42.23 60.31 40.84
CA PRO A 40 42.45 59.77 42.17
C PRO A 40 43.68 58.83 42.17
N PRO A 41 44.53 58.85 43.20
CA PRO A 41 45.74 58.04 43.27
C PRO A 41 45.45 56.60 42.87
N GLY A 42 46.21 56.05 41.92
CA GLY A 42 45.98 54.75 41.28
C GLY A 42 45.69 53.65 42.30
N GLY A 43 44.40 53.36 42.48
CA GLY A 43 43.88 52.54 43.57
C GLY A 43 42.36 52.65 43.76
N ASN A 44 41.64 53.36 42.88
CA ASN A 44 40.19 53.22 42.84
C ASN A 44 39.86 51.78 42.47
N VAL A 45 39.11 51.12 43.35
CA VAL A 45 38.38 49.90 43.02
C VAL A 45 37.56 50.21 41.77
N ASP A 46 37.53 49.28 40.80
CA ASP A 46 36.72 49.43 39.60
C ASP A 46 35.35 49.96 39.97
N ALA A 47 34.90 51.02 39.27
CA ALA A 47 33.61 51.63 39.54
C ALA A 47 32.55 50.52 39.61
N PRO A 48 31.75 50.43 40.70
CA PRO A 48 30.78 49.37 40.85
C PRO A 48 29.91 49.29 39.60
N ILE A 49 29.79 48.08 39.02
CA ILE A 49 28.87 47.83 37.93
C ILE A 49 27.44 47.98 38.49
N ASN A 50 26.90 49.18 38.34
CA ASN A 50 25.53 49.62 38.65
C ASN A 50 24.86 49.12 39.94
N ILE A 51 24.70 50.03 40.91
CA ILE A 51 23.79 49.87 42.06
C ILE A 51 22.55 50.79 41.98
N GLY A 52 22.17 51.29 40.79
CA GLY A 52 21.07 52.26 40.62
C GLY A 52 20.29 52.16 39.30
N PRO A 53 19.19 52.92 39.15
CA PRO A 53 18.27 52.83 37.99
C PRO A 53 18.78 53.49 36.71
N THR A 54 19.93 54.18 36.78
CA THR A 54 20.51 54.87 35.62
C THR A 54 21.16 53.85 34.68
N ALA A 55 20.83 53.94 33.39
CA ALA A 55 21.47 53.12 32.37
C ALA A 55 22.98 53.37 32.35
N GLN A 56 23.78 52.30 32.42
CA GLN A 56 25.21 52.39 32.15
C GLN A 56 25.51 51.75 30.80
N THR A 57 26.31 52.46 30.02
CA THR A 57 26.95 51.94 28.82
C THR A 57 28.42 51.78 29.13
N LYS A 58 28.94 50.55 29.05
CA LYS A 58 30.38 50.30 29.12
C LYS A 58 30.96 50.33 27.72
N THR A 59 31.84 51.28 27.44
CA THR A 59 32.55 51.40 26.17
C THR A 59 33.99 50.89 26.34
N GLY A 60 34.42 49.94 25.51
CA GLY A 60 35.74 49.30 25.54
C GLY A 60 35.72 47.89 26.14
N GLY A 61 36.51 46.96 25.57
CA GLY A 61 36.66 45.56 26.02
C GLY A 61 35.38 44.71 26.03
N GLY A 62 35.52 43.39 26.24
CA GLY A 62 34.39 42.49 26.51
C GLY A 62 33.88 42.61 27.96
N ILE A 63 32.66 42.14 28.22
CA ILE A 63 32.15 41.93 29.59
C ILE A 63 32.33 40.46 29.93
N THR A 64 33.08 40.16 30.99
CA THR A 64 33.20 38.80 31.55
C THR A 64 32.35 38.70 32.81
N LEU A 65 31.41 37.77 32.84
CA LEU A 65 30.65 37.38 34.02
C LEU A 65 31.16 36.01 34.45
N ASP A 66 31.95 35.96 35.52
CA ASP A 66 32.53 34.72 36.05
C ASP A 66 32.17 34.60 37.53
N LEU A 67 31.31 33.62 37.82
CA LEU A 67 30.89 33.28 39.18
C LEU A 67 31.61 32.03 39.70
N GLN A 68 32.72 31.67 39.05
CA GLN A 68 33.57 30.51 39.30
C GLN A 68 32.76 29.20 39.36
N ALA A 69 33.23 28.19 40.09
CA ALA A 69 32.62 26.87 40.18
C ALA A 69 31.37 26.83 41.09
N THR A 70 30.44 27.78 40.91
CA THR A 70 29.16 27.81 41.64
C THR A 70 28.00 27.42 40.71
N ASN A 71 26.91 26.90 41.28
CA ASN A 71 25.66 26.59 40.54
C ASN A 71 24.69 27.77 40.48
N ASN A 72 25.13 28.98 40.83
CA ASN A 72 24.29 30.18 40.84
C ASN A 72 24.27 30.83 39.44
N PRO A 73 23.14 31.42 39.00
CA PRO A 73 23.09 32.13 37.72
C PRO A 73 24.12 33.28 37.68
N ALA A 74 25.05 33.20 36.73
CA ALA A 74 26.03 34.27 36.48
C ALA A 74 25.40 35.54 35.86
N LEU A 75 24.23 35.39 35.24
CA LEU A 75 23.44 36.48 34.67
C LEU A 75 21.96 36.21 34.94
N THR A 76 21.30 37.17 35.58
CA THR A 76 19.83 37.21 35.69
C THR A 76 19.35 38.45 34.94
N VAL A 77 18.50 38.25 33.94
CA VAL A 77 17.83 39.34 33.22
C VAL A 77 16.38 39.35 33.66
N THR A 78 15.91 40.47 34.19
CA THR A 78 14.54 40.62 34.66
C THR A 78 13.96 41.93 34.16
N SER A 79 12.84 41.84 33.48
CA SER A 79 12.00 42.95 33.07
C SER A 79 10.55 42.49 32.98
N ASN A 80 9.64 43.43 33.23
CA ASN A 80 8.19 43.23 33.35
C ASN A 80 7.40 43.94 32.24
N GLY A 81 8.09 44.38 31.17
CA GLY A 81 7.46 45.07 30.04
C GLY A 81 6.71 44.12 29.12
N LEU A 82 5.63 44.62 28.51
CA LEU A 82 4.91 43.92 27.44
C LEU A 82 5.85 43.63 26.24
N ASN A 83 5.55 42.59 25.48
CA ASN A 83 6.28 42.08 24.29
C ASN A 83 7.45 41.13 24.59
N TRP A 84 8.65 41.66 24.81
CA TRP A 84 9.88 40.85 24.89
C TRP A 84 10.13 40.25 26.28
N GLY A 85 9.28 40.55 27.27
CA GLY A 85 9.51 40.13 28.65
C GLY A 85 10.94 40.45 29.09
N SER A 86 11.71 39.42 29.46
CA SER A 86 13.14 39.51 29.79
C SER A 86 14.01 38.87 28.71
N GLY A 87 15.05 39.57 28.23
CA GLY A 87 15.89 39.03 27.17
C GLY A 87 17.19 39.77 26.89
N ILE A 88 17.99 39.16 26.01
CA ILE A 88 19.27 39.66 25.51
C ILE A 88 19.12 39.91 24.01
N GLN A 89 19.55 41.08 23.55
CA GLN A 89 19.54 41.42 22.13
C GLN A 89 20.97 41.47 21.57
N PHE A 90 21.18 40.78 20.45
CA PHE A 90 22.40 40.82 19.66
C PHE A 90 22.18 41.75 18.47
N ARG A 91 22.78 42.94 18.52
CA ARG A 91 22.66 43.96 17.47
C ARG A 91 23.82 43.85 16.50
N ASN A 92 23.53 43.62 15.23
CA ASN A 92 24.50 43.70 14.14
C ASN A 92 24.29 45.02 13.39
N THR A 93 25.21 45.96 13.57
CA THR A 93 25.11 47.31 13.00
C THR A 93 25.74 47.45 11.61
N SER A 94 26.19 46.35 10.99
CA SER A 94 26.68 46.39 9.62
C SER A 94 25.53 46.61 8.61
N GLY A 95 25.85 47.12 7.43
CA GLY A 95 24.86 47.25 6.35
C GLY A 95 24.33 45.88 5.93
N GLY A 96 23.02 45.64 6.11
CA GLY A 96 22.39 44.33 5.90
C GLY A 96 22.51 43.37 7.09
N GLY A 97 23.02 43.82 8.23
CA GLY A 97 23.10 43.05 9.46
C GLY A 97 21.71 42.65 9.98
N ILE A 98 21.58 41.39 10.39
CA ILE A 98 20.36 40.87 11.02
C ILE A 98 20.55 40.91 12.53
N ASN A 99 19.55 41.44 13.24
CA ASN A 99 19.53 41.46 14.69
C ASN A 99 18.83 40.21 15.21
N TYR A 100 19.38 39.60 16.25
CA TYR A 100 18.78 38.46 16.94
C TYR A 100 18.53 38.79 18.41
N GLY A 101 17.65 38.04 19.06
CA GLY A 101 17.49 38.10 20.50
C GLY A 101 17.07 36.77 21.09
N ILE A 102 17.38 36.60 22.37
CA ILE A 102 16.93 35.48 23.20
C ILE A 102 16.08 36.08 24.32
N TYR A 103 14.81 35.70 24.41
CA TYR A 103 13.92 36.28 25.42
C TYR A 103 12.84 35.31 25.90
N SER A 104 12.33 35.55 27.11
CA SER A 104 11.14 34.88 27.64
C SER A 104 9.92 35.74 27.36
N GLY A 105 9.00 35.24 26.53
CA GLY A 105 7.81 35.94 26.10
C GLY A 105 6.66 35.89 27.13
N PRO A 106 5.64 36.74 26.96
CA PRO A 106 4.44 36.73 27.80
C PRO A 106 3.59 35.46 27.65
N ASP A 107 3.86 34.64 26.63
CA ASP A 107 3.28 33.34 26.34
C ASP A 107 3.97 32.18 27.08
N ALA A 108 4.87 32.50 28.01
CA ALA A 108 5.68 31.55 28.77
C ALA A 108 6.64 30.71 27.92
N GLN A 109 7.00 31.15 26.71
CA GLN A 109 7.97 30.47 25.86
C GLN A 109 9.35 31.15 25.91
N LEU A 110 10.41 30.38 25.65
CA LEU A 110 11.74 30.90 25.34
C LEU A 110 11.84 31.07 23.82
N HIS A 111 12.12 32.28 23.37
CA HIS A 111 12.25 32.61 21.95
C HIS A 111 13.71 32.90 21.60
N ILE A 112 14.19 32.33 20.50
CA ILE A 112 15.31 32.86 19.71
C ILE A 112 14.71 33.51 18.47
N ARG A 113 14.72 34.83 18.46
CA ARG A 113 14.00 35.64 17.45
C ARG A 113 14.94 36.39 16.54
N GLU A 114 14.60 36.43 15.27
CA GLU A 114 15.10 37.45 14.37
C GLU A 114 14.32 38.74 14.57
N VAL A 115 14.96 39.73 15.19
CA VAL A 115 14.32 41.01 15.55
C VAL A 115 13.98 41.82 14.32
N THR A 116 14.87 41.81 13.33
CA THR A 116 14.72 42.62 12.11
C THR A 116 13.48 42.24 11.33
N ALA A 117 13.24 40.92 11.15
CA ALA A 117 12.07 40.40 10.45
C ALA A 117 10.87 40.13 11.39
N SER A 118 11.03 40.32 12.70
CA SER A 118 9.98 40.10 13.70
C SER A 118 9.48 38.63 13.76
N VAL A 119 10.34 37.65 13.44
CA VAL A 119 9.98 36.22 13.38
C VAL A 119 10.80 35.38 14.35
N ASP A 120 10.16 34.44 15.03
CA ASP A 120 10.87 33.46 15.86
C ASP A 120 11.56 32.43 14.97
N ARG A 121 12.81 32.11 15.29
CA ARG A 121 13.62 31.06 14.64
C ARG A 121 13.62 29.77 15.45
N LEU A 122 13.44 29.89 16.76
CA LEU A 122 13.19 28.80 17.69
C LEU A 122 12.29 29.31 18.81
N ALA A 123 11.21 28.59 19.10
CA ALA A 123 10.45 28.79 20.32
C ALA A 123 10.42 27.47 21.11
N ILE A 124 10.69 27.56 22.41
CA ILE A 124 10.62 26.43 23.35
C ILE A 124 9.46 26.73 24.30
N SER A 125 8.44 25.88 24.25
CA SER A 125 7.27 25.97 25.12
C SER A 125 7.44 25.06 26.33
N PRO A 126 6.83 25.38 27.48
CA PRO A 126 6.79 24.47 28.63
C PRO A 126 6.13 23.12 28.31
N THR A 127 5.33 23.04 27.23
CA THR A 127 4.64 21.81 26.82
C THR A 127 5.19 21.20 25.51
N GLN A 128 6.09 21.87 24.81
CA GLN A 128 6.64 21.40 23.53
C GLN A 128 8.16 21.64 23.47
N VAL A 129 8.92 20.57 23.24
CA VAL A 129 10.39 20.58 23.29
C VAL A 129 11.01 21.51 22.23
N MET A 130 10.36 21.70 21.08
CA MET A 130 10.86 22.55 19.98
C MET A 130 9.75 22.82 18.96
N VAL A 131 9.31 24.07 18.82
CA VAL A 131 8.39 24.48 17.74
C VAL A 131 9.22 25.13 16.64
N PHE A 132 9.27 24.50 15.46
CA PHE A 132 9.75 25.15 14.24
C PHE A 132 8.55 25.75 13.51
N ASP A 133 8.10 26.90 13.98
CA ASP A 133 6.94 27.55 13.38
C ASP A 133 7.37 28.30 12.11
N GLY A 134 6.94 27.80 10.97
CA GLY A 134 7.10 28.47 9.69
C GLY A 134 5.73 28.89 9.18
N GLY A 135 5.22 30.02 9.64
CA GLY A 135 4.00 30.64 9.10
C GLY A 135 4.15 30.96 7.61
N GLY A 136 3.94 29.96 6.74
CA GLY A 136 4.07 30.04 5.28
C GLY A 136 4.16 28.65 4.62
N THR A 137 4.15 28.58 3.28
CA THR A 137 4.21 27.35 2.47
C THR A 137 5.57 26.62 2.50
N ASN A 138 6.41 26.86 3.51
CA ASN A 138 7.78 26.37 3.55
C ASN A 138 7.97 25.28 4.63
N VAL A 139 8.88 24.35 4.35
CA VAL A 139 9.21 23.20 5.22
C VAL A 139 9.67 23.68 6.61
N GLY A 140 8.88 23.38 7.65
CA GLY A 140 9.19 23.77 9.04
C GLY A 140 10.45 23.09 9.61
N LEU A 141 10.75 21.85 9.18
CA LEU A 141 11.94 21.13 9.64
C LEU A 141 12.69 20.50 8.45
N ARG A 142 13.85 21.08 8.10
CA ARG A 142 14.80 20.46 7.16
C ARG A 142 15.94 19.83 7.95
N VAL A 143 15.95 18.51 8.08
CA VAL A 143 17.07 17.77 8.66
C VAL A 143 17.92 17.20 7.52
N THR A 144 19.19 17.59 7.44
CA THR A 144 20.13 17.06 6.44
C THR A 144 20.51 15.59 6.71
N GLY A 145 20.22 15.10 7.93
CA GLY A 145 20.38 13.71 8.36
C GLY A 145 19.05 13.01 8.67
N ARG A 146 19.11 11.98 9.52
CA ARG A 146 17.94 11.20 9.92
C ARG A 146 17.23 11.85 11.10
N ILE A 147 15.91 12.03 10.98
CA ILE A 147 15.05 12.31 12.14
C ILE A 147 14.90 11.00 12.93
N ARG A 148 15.31 11.00 14.19
CA ARG A 148 15.04 9.90 15.12
C ARG A 148 13.86 10.31 15.98
N THR A 149 12.71 9.67 15.75
CA THR A 149 11.57 9.73 16.66
C THR A 149 11.57 8.45 17.49
N GLY A 150 11.23 8.54 18.77
CA GLY A 150 11.34 7.39 19.68
C GLY A 150 11.39 7.79 21.13
N ASP A 151 10.69 7.05 21.98
CA ASP A 151 10.96 7.01 23.42
C ASP A 151 12.07 5.99 23.76
N ALA A 152 12.33 5.77 25.05
CA ALA A 152 13.32 4.80 25.52
C ALA A 152 12.98 3.35 25.14
N ALA A 153 11.72 3.05 24.77
CA ALA A 153 11.28 1.75 24.28
C ALA A 153 11.40 1.61 22.75
N ASN A 154 12.00 2.60 22.06
CA ASN A 154 12.09 2.68 20.60
C ASN A 154 10.72 2.78 19.90
N GLN A 155 9.70 3.28 20.60
CA GLN A 155 8.40 3.57 20.00
C GLN A 155 8.39 5.02 19.54
N GLY A 156 8.35 5.23 18.23
CA GLY A 156 8.50 6.57 17.64
C GLY A 156 7.92 6.65 16.24
N ALA A 157 7.38 7.82 15.90
CA ALA A 157 6.67 8.00 14.65
C ALA A 157 6.52 9.45 14.23
N VAL A 158 5.99 9.61 13.01
CA VAL A 158 5.58 10.89 12.45
C VAL A 158 4.09 10.82 12.11
N TRP A 159 3.29 11.61 12.82
CA TRP A 159 1.92 11.89 12.43
C TRP A 159 1.94 12.83 11.22
N VAL A 160 1.19 12.51 10.17
CA VAL A 160 1.19 13.30 8.93
C VAL A 160 -0.09 14.14 8.74
N ASP A 161 -1.03 14.08 9.68
CA ASP A 161 -2.18 15.00 9.75
C ASP A 161 -2.52 15.41 11.18
N SER A 162 -3.32 16.47 11.32
CA SER A 162 -3.78 17.01 12.60
C SER A 162 -4.89 16.19 13.27
N ALA A 163 -5.57 15.34 12.51
CA ALA A 163 -6.64 14.47 13.00
C ALA A 163 -6.12 13.13 13.56
N GLN A 164 -4.80 12.92 13.50
CA GLN A 164 -4.12 11.67 13.84
C GLN A 164 -4.69 10.47 13.05
N THR A 165 -5.03 10.68 11.78
CA THR A 165 -5.63 9.62 10.93
C THR A 165 -4.61 8.93 10.04
N MET A 166 -3.46 9.56 9.79
CA MET A 166 -2.37 9.03 8.99
C MET A 166 -1.06 9.12 9.77
N PHE A 167 -0.38 7.99 9.90
CA PHE A 167 0.85 7.85 10.67
C PHE A 167 1.80 6.93 9.95
N VAL A 168 3.07 7.34 9.87
CA VAL A 168 4.18 6.48 9.47
C VAL A 168 5.12 6.35 10.66
N GLY A 169 5.28 5.14 11.18
CA GLY A 169 6.06 4.97 12.40
C GLY A 169 6.35 3.52 12.75
N ALA A 170 7.17 3.36 13.79
CA ALA A 170 7.42 2.06 14.37
C ALA A 170 6.15 1.56 15.07
N VAL A 171 5.72 0.33 14.75
CA VAL A 171 4.70 -0.38 15.53
C VAL A 171 5.31 -0.81 16.87
N ASP A 172 6.54 -1.31 16.80
CA ASP A 172 7.37 -1.76 17.92
C ASP A 172 8.87 -1.76 17.51
N ALA A 173 9.74 -2.34 18.34
CA ALA A 173 11.18 -2.41 18.07
C ALA A 173 11.54 -3.09 16.73
N ASN A 174 10.72 -4.03 16.25
CA ASN A 174 10.96 -4.85 15.06
C ASN A 174 10.11 -4.44 13.86
N ASN A 175 9.00 -3.71 14.04
CA ASN A 175 8.02 -3.47 12.99
C ASN A 175 7.87 -1.97 12.66
N ILE A 176 7.73 -1.61 11.37
CA ILE A 176 7.38 -0.27 10.87
C ILE A 176 6.09 -0.36 10.06
N GLY A 177 5.23 0.65 10.09
CA GLY A 177 3.98 0.59 9.33
C GLY A 177 3.26 1.92 9.13
N PHE A 178 2.14 1.81 8.44
CA PHE A 178 1.17 2.87 8.22
C PHE A 178 -0.06 2.59 9.09
N PHE A 179 -0.33 3.47 10.05
CA PHE A 179 -1.50 3.37 10.90
C PHE A 179 -2.66 4.17 10.31
N GLY A 180 -3.86 3.58 10.34
CA GLY A 180 -5.11 4.21 9.90
C GLY A 180 -6.14 4.20 11.02
N ASN A 181 -6.88 5.30 11.17
CA ASN A 181 -7.96 5.42 12.15
C ASN A 181 -9.32 5.10 11.49
N GLY A 182 -10.07 4.11 12.00
CA GLY A 182 -11.35 3.63 11.44
C GLY A 182 -11.78 2.25 11.98
N ALA A 183 -12.91 1.70 11.52
CA ALA A 183 -13.34 0.35 11.91
C ALA A 183 -12.27 -0.69 11.47
N GLY A 184 -11.62 -1.36 12.43
CA GLY A 184 -10.36 -2.09 12.21
C GLY A 184 -9.09 -1.32 12.61
N VAL A 185 -9.18 -0.48 13.65
CA VAL A 185 -8.10 0.38 14.17
C VAL A 185 -6.78 -0.38 14.31
N GLY A 186 -5.71 0.12 13.67
CA GLY A 186 -4.39 -0.50 13.72
C GLY A 186 -3.49 -0.14 12.54
N PHE A 187 -2.37 -0.85 12.43
CA PHE A 187 -1.48 -0.75 11.28
C PHE A 187 -2.07 -1.51 10.09
N GLY A 188 -2.66 -0.78 9.14
CA GLY A 188 -3.22 -1.36 7.92
C GLY A 188 -2.15 -1.94 7.00
N LEU A 189 -0.92 -1.42 7.07
CA LEU A 189 0.27 -2.00 6.46
C LEU A 189 1.40 -1.98 7.47
N SER A 190 2.04 -3.14 7.70
CA SER A 190 3.22 -3.25 8.57
C SER A 190 4.28 -4.14 7.95
N MET A 191 5.55 -3.87 8.28
CA MET A 191 6.70 -4.65 7.82
C MET A 191 7.64 -4.94 8.98
N ASN A 192 8.00 -6.21 9.15
CA ASN A 192 9.03 -6.64 10.07
C ASN A 192 10.41 -6.31 9.48
N LYS A 193 11.16 -5.43 10.13
CA LYS A 193 12.48 -4.95 9.69
C LYS A 193 13.55 -6.03 9.70
N THR A 194 13.37 -7.08 10.52
CA THR A 194 14.33 -8.18 10.68
C THR A 194 14.11 -9.25 9.61
N THR A 195 12.85 -9.64 9.36
CA THR A 195 12.53 -10.72 8.42
C THR A 195 12.15 -10.22 7.03
N GLY A 196 11.79 -8.95 6.88
CA GLY A 196 11.25 -8.35 5.65
C GLY A 196 9.81 -8.78 5.34
N ASN A 197 9.12 -9.42 6.28
CA ASN A 197 7.74 -9.86 6.12
C ASN A 197 6.79 -8.66 6.16
N VAL A 198 5.79 -8.63 5.29
CA VAL A 198 4.78 -7.56 5.17
C VAL A 198 3.40 -8.11 5.52
N GLY A 199 2.69 -7.45 6.43
CA GLY A 199 1.29 -7.71 6.75
C GLY A 199 0.39 -6.58 6.24
N ILE A 200 -0.73 -6.92 5.59
CA ILE A 200 -1.77 -5.98 5.17
C ILE A 200 -3.08 -6.38 5.87
N GLY A 201 -3.59 -5.49 6.74
CA GLY A 201 -4.76 -5.76 7.59
C GLY A 201 -4.50 -6.69 8.78
N GLU A 202 -3.26 -7.13 8.96
CA GLU A 202 -2.80 -7.96 10.08
C GLU A 202 -1.29 -7.75 10.34
N ALA A 203 -0.81 -8.18 11.50
CA ALA A 203 0.61 -8.12 11.84
C ALA A 203 1.44 -9.05 10.92
N PRO A 204 2.70 -8.72 10.58
CA PRO A 204 3.50 -9.56 9.70
C PRO A 204 3.82 -10.87 10.41
N GLY A 205 3.19 -11.96 9.96
CA GLY A 205 3.41 -13.30 10.49
C GLY A 205 4.70 -13.94 9.97
N THR A 206 4.69 -15.26 9.79
CA THR A 206 5.81 -16.03 9.22
C THR A 206 5.96 -15.84 7.72
N TYR A 207 4.90 -15.47 7.01
CA TYR A 207 4.88 -15.31 5.55
C TYR A 207 5.48 -13.97 5.10
N LYS A 208 6.09 -13.96 3.90
CA LYS A 208 6.71 -12.76 3.31
C LYS A 208 5.71 -11.66 3.00
N LEU A 209 4.53 -12.04 2.53
CA LEU A 209 3.38 -11.16 2.36
C LEU A 209 2.17 -11.91 2.89
N LEU A 210 1.49 -11.30 3.86
CA LEU A 210 0.30 -11.82 4.48
C LEU A 210 -0.81 -10.77 4.31
N VAL A 211 -1.95 -11.17 3.75
CA VAL A 211 -3.06 -10.27 3.42
C VAL A 211 -4.33 -10.82 4.06
N ASN A 212 -4.84 -10.13 5.06
CA ASN A 212 -6.14 -10.45 5.65
C ASN A 212 -7.26 -9.84 4.80
N GLY A 213 -7.67 -10.56 3.76
CA GLY A 213 -8.72 -10.13 2.84
C GLY A 213 -8.52 -10.61 1.40
N THR A 214 -9.08 -9.87 0.44
CA THR A 214 -9.02 -10.22 -0.98
C THR A 214 -7.75 -9.68 -1.65
N LEU A 215 -6.95 -10.56 -2.26
CA LEU A 215 -5.87 -10.17 -3.15
C LEU A 215 -6.39 -10.03 -4.59
N ARG A 216 -6.29 -8.83 -5.16
CA ARG A 216 -6.49 -8.59 -6.59
C ARG A 216 -5.15 -8.32 -7.26
N ALA A 217 -4.69 -9.26 -8.07
CA ALA A 217 -3.47 -9.15 -8.85
C ALA A 217 -3.76 -9.36 -10.34
N ASN A 218 -3.07 -8.62 -11.22
CA ASN A 218 -3.17 -8.85 -12.66
C ASN A 218 -2.58 -10.22 -13.04
N TYR A 219 -1.49 -10.61 -12.37
CA TYR A 219 -0.90 -11.94 -12.47
C TYR A 219 -0.20 -12.29 -11.16
N LEU A 220 -0.15 -13.58 -10.83
CA LEU A 220 0.66 -14.13 -9.76
C LEU A 220 1.81 -14.93 -10.38
N ARG A 221 3.06 -14.59 -10.04
CA ARG A 221 4.25 -15.31 -10.50
C ARG A 221 4.85 -16.07 -9.34
N ALA A 222 4.68 -17.38 -9.33
CA ALA A 222 5.37 -18.28 -8.41
C ALA A 222 6.70 -18.71 -9.03
N LYS A 223 7.82 -18.53 -8.32
CA LYS A 223 9.16 -18.94 -8.79
C LYS A 223 9.45 -20.40 -8.42
N PRO A 224 10.28 -21.12 -9.20
CA PRO A 224 10.74 -22.46 -8.86
C PRO A 224 11.20 -22.60 -7.42
N GLN A 225 10.68 -23.61 -6.71
CA GLN A 225 11.10 -23.87 -5.32
C GLN A 225 12.45 -24.58 -5.25
N THR A 226 12.82 -25.34 -6.27
CA THR A 226 14.10 -26.04 -6.36
C THR A 226 14.62 -26.07 -7.80
N THR A 227 15.80 -26.66 -7.99
CA THR A 227 16.37 -26.94 -9.32
C THR A 227 15.84 -28.23 -9.95
N GLY A 228 15.01 -29.01 -9.24
CA GLY A 228 14.55 -30.35 -9.64
C GLY A 228 13.43 -30.39 -10.69
N GLY A 229 13.23 -29.30 -11.43
CA GLY A 229 12.12 -29.16 -12.39
C GLY A 229 10.78 -28.81 -11.75
N GLU A 230 10.73 -28.62 -10.43
CA GLU A 230 9.54 -28.14 -9.74
C GLU A 230 9.54 -26.61 -9.70
N GLY A 231 8.52 -26.05 -10.35
CA GLY A 231 8.22 -24.64 -10.48
C GLY A 231 7.70 -24.04 -9.19
N GLY A 232 7.06 -22.87 -9.30
CA GLY A 232 6.46 -22.25 -8.15
C GLY A 232 5.12 -22.88 -7.80
N GLU A 233 4.82 -22.93 -6.51
CA GLU A 233 3.64 -23.56 -5.95
C GLU A 233 2.70 -22.51 -5.35
N ILE A 234 1.40 -22.67 -5.59
CA ILE A 234 0.32 -21.93 -4.94
C ILE A 234 -0.42 -22.93 -4.06
N LEU A 235 -0.29 -22.76 -2.75
CA LEU A 235 -1.03 -23.53 -1.76
C LEU A 235 -2.45 -22.96 -1.60
N LEU A 236 -3.44 -23.84 -1.74
CA LEU A 236 -4.83 -23.63 -1.41
C LEU A 236 -5.13 -24.41 -0.12
N GLU A 237 -5.09 -23.71 1.01
CA GLU A 237 -5.32 -24.35 2.31
C GLU A 237 -6.75 -24.87 2.42
N GLY A 238 -6.88 -26.13 2.82
CA GLY A 238 -8.18 -26.73 3.10
C GLY A 238 -8.80 -26.14 4.36
N SER A 239 -10.13 -26.22 4.47
CA SER A 239 -10.85 -25.85 5.70
C SER A 239 -11.23 -27.11 6.50
N GLY A 240 -11.12 -27.04 7.83
CA GLY A 240 -11.50 -28.14 8.71
C GLY A 240 -10.71 -29.43 8.45
N SER A 241 -11.41 -30.52 8.10
CA SER A 241 -10.80 -31.83 7.81
C SER A 241 -10.42 -32.03 6.34
N PHE A 242 -10.68 -31.07 5.46
CA PHE A 242 -10.31 -31.17 4.05
C PHE A 242 -8.82 -30.87 3.89
N GLY A 243 -8.10 -31.73 3.16
CA GLY A 243 -6.68 -31.53 2.90
C GLY A 243 -6.42 -30.35 1.97
N SER A 244 -5.24 -29.74 2.12
CA SER A 244 -4.79 -28.68 1.22
C SER A 244 -4.57 -29.19 -0.20
N SER A 245 -4.73 -28.29 -1.17
CA SER A 245 -4.39 -28.57 -2.56
C SER A 245 -3.34 -27.59 -3.03
N TYR A 246 -2.53 -28.00 -3.98
CA TYR A 246 -1.42 -27.23 -4.51
C TYR A 246 -1.60 -27.09 -6.01
N LEU A 247 -1.42 -25.87 -6.52
CA LEU A 247 -1.30 -25.58 -7.95
C LEU A 247 0.17 -25.28 -8.23
N ASP A 248 0.82 -26.09 -9.04
CA ASP A 248 2.23 -25.93 -9.33
C ASP A 248 2.55 -26.16 -10.80
N ASN A 249 3.83 -26.00 -11.14
CA ASN A 249 4.36 -26.37 -12.44
C ASN A 249 5.45 -27.42 -12.23
N VAL A 250 5.29 -28.65 -12.73
CA VAL A 250 6.33 -29.69 -12.63
C VAL A 250 6.79 -30.11 -14.01
N ASN A 251 8.08 -29.91 -14.32
CA ASN A 251 8.67 -30.17 -15.64
C ASN A 251 7.88 -29.50 -16.79
N GLY A 252 7.35 -28.29 -16.55
CA GLY A 252 6.54 -27.55 -17.50
C GLY A 252 5.05 -27.89 -17.48
N ALA A 253 4.61 -28.95 -16.80
CA ALA A 253 3.21 -29.31 -16.69
C ALA A 253 2.50 -28.52 -15.58
N LEU A 254 1.32 -27.95 -15.84
CA LEU A 254 0.47 -27.38 -14.80
C LEU A 254 -0.18 -28.52 -14.02
N ARG A 255 0.01 -28.57 -12.70
CA ARG A 255 -0.49 -29.66 -11.87
C ARG A 255 -1.33 -29.15 -10.70
N VAL A 256 -2.35 -29.94 -10.35
CA VAL A 256 -3.11 -29.86 -9.10
C VAL A 256 -2.79 -31.12 -8.30
N HIS A 257 -2.25 -30.99 -7.10
CA HIS A 257 -1.89 -32.14 -6.25
C HIS A 257 -2.26 -31.94 -4.77
N ASN A 258 -2.28 -33.04 -4.02
CA ASN A 258 -2.40 -33.05 -2.56
C ASN A 258 -1.31 -33.98 -2.02
N GLY A 259 -0.26 -33.37 -1.43
CA GLY A 259 0.96 -34.09 -1.07
C GLY A 259 1.59 -34.75 -2.28
N SER A 260 1.83 -36.06 -2.19
CA SER A 260 2.41 -36.86 -3.30
C SER A 260 1.40 -37.30 -4.36
N ILE A 261 0.10 -37.00 -4.20
CA ILE A 261 -0.95 -37.45 -5.10
C ILE A 261 -1.27 -36.35 -6.12
N THR A 262 -1.04 -36.63 -7.41
CA THR A 262 -1.46 -35.75 -8.50
C THR A 262 -2.94 -35.98 -8.80
N LEU A 263 -3.76 -34.94 -8.62
CA LEU A 263 -5.20 -34.96 -8.88
C LEU A 263 -5.50 -34.64 -10.34
N MET A 264 -4.76 -33.68 -10.91
CA MET A 264 -4.84 -33.27 -12.31
C MET A 264 -3.45 -32.79 -12.74
N SER A 265 -3.05 -33.08 -13.98
CA SER A 265 -1.89 -32.44 -14.59
C SER A 265 -2.14 -32.24 -16.08
N VAL A 266 -1.72 -31.08 -16.58
CA VAL A 266 -1.78 -30.65 -17.98
C VAL A 266 -0.33 -30.58 -18.45
N SER A 267 0.05 -31.45 -19.37
CA SER A 267 1.40 -31.46 -19.93
C SER A 267 1.72 -30.14 -20.66
N PRO A 268 3.00 -29.85 -20.94
CA PRO A 268 3.37 -28.71 -21.78
C PRO A 268 2.73 -28.72 -23.17
N THR A 269 2.33 -29.89 -23.68
CA THR A 269 1.62 -30.07 -24.96
C THR A 269 0.10 -29.92 -24.85
N GLY A 270 -0.44 -29.72 -23.63
CA GLY A 270 -1.87 -29.58 -23.36
C GLY A 270 -2.58 -30.90 -23.01
N ASP A 271 -1.84 -32.01 -22.89
CA ASP A 271 -2.42 -33.32 -22.61
C ASP A 271 -2.73 -33.48 -21.12
N LEU A 272 -3.95 -33.93 -20.81
CA LEU A 272 -4.34 -34.25 -19.43
C LEU A 272 -3.77 -35.60 -19.02
N THR A 273 -2.84 -35.60 -18.06
CA THR A 273 -2.10 -36.79 -17.60
C THR A 273 -1.79 -36.68 -16.10
N PRO A 274 -2.02 -37.70 -15.25
CA PRO A 274 -2.96 -38.80 -15.31
C PRO A 274 -4.16 -38.46 -14.40
N GLY A 275 -5.15 -37.74 -14.92
CA GLY A 275 -6.28 -37.27 -14.12
C GLY A 275 -7.57 -37.61 -14.82
N ARG A 276 -8.45 -38.35 -14.15
CA ARG A 276 -9.79 -38.64 -14.61
C ARG A 276 -10.54 -37.31 -14.74
N LEU A 277 -10.66 -36.75 -15.95
CA LEU A 277 -11.40 -35.51 -16.15
C LEU A 277 -12.89 -35.85 -16.00
N CYS A 278 -13.45 -35.44 -14.86
CA CYS A 278 -14.86 -35.53 -14.58
C CYS A 278 -15.58 -34.32 -15.14
N LEU A 279 -16.37 -34.52 -16.20
CA LEU A 279 -17.29 -33.49 -16.70
C LEU A 279 -18.71 -33.93 -16.36
N SER A 280 -19.41 -33.16 -15.53
CA SER A 280 -20.80 -33.45 -15.12
C SER A 280 -21.02 -34.85 -14.51
N GLY A 281 -20.03 -35.36 -13.78
CA GLY A 281 -20.06 -36.71 -13.19
C GLY A 281 -19.58 -37.83 -14.11
N ASP A 282 -19.35 -37.57 -15.41
CA ASP A 282 -18.70 -38.51 -16.31
C ASP A 282 -17.18 -38.38 -16.21
N CYS A 283 -16.60 -39.25 -15.40
CA CYS A 283 -15.18 -39.30 -15.11
C CYS A 283 -14.52 -40.34 -16.03
N ARG A 284 -13.76 -39.90 -17.03
CA ARG A 284 -13.02 -40.77 -17.96
C ARG A 284 -11.51 -40.58 -17.86
N SER A 285 -10.75 -41.63 -18.18
CA SER A 285 -9.28 -41.58 -18.21
C SER A 285 -8.70 -40.93 -19.48
N ALA A 286 -9.52 -40.64 -20.51
CA ALA A 286 -9.14 -39.89 -21.71
C ALA A 286 -10.37 -39.27 -22.44
N TRP A 287 -10.20 -38.10 -23.08
CA TRP A 287 -11.21 -37.41 -23.91
C TRP A 287 -10.57 -36.76 -25.16
N PRO A 288 -11.16 -36.93 -26.37
CA PRO A 288 -12.01 -38.05 -26.74
C PRO A 288 -11.17 -39.32 -26.71
N THR A 289 -11.67 -40.39 -26.07
CA THR A 289 -11.19 -41.72 -26.47
C THR A 289 -11.43 -41.82 -27.99
N PRO A 290 -10.43 -42.18 -28.82
CA PRO A 290 -10.72 -42.66 -30.18
C PRO A 290 -11.88 -43.61 -30.03
N PRO A 291 -12.99 -43.45 -30.80
CA PRO A 291 -14.29 -44.05 -30.50
C PRO A 291 -14.05 -45.44 -29.97
N SER A 292 -14.22 -45.57 -28.66
CA SER A 292 -13.92 -46.80 -27.94
C SER A 292 -14.65 -47.85 -28.74
N VAL A 293 -13.89 -48.79 -29.30
CA VAL A 293 -14.40 -49.98 -29.95
C VAL A 293 -15.67 -50.35 -29.21
N ILE A 294 -16.81 -50.25 -29.90
CA ILE A 294 -18.10 -50.74 -29.43
C ILE A 294 -17.76 -52.04 -28.72
N ASN A 295 -17.97 -52.06 -27.41
CA ASN A 295 -17.51 -53.15 -26.55
C ASN A 295 -17.82 -54.44 -27.30
N THR A 296 -16.80 -55.19 -27.72
CA THR A 296 -16.96 -56.35 -28.62
C THR A 296 -17.78 -57.48 -27.99
N SER A 297 -18.27 -57.27 -26.76
CA SER A 297 -19.28 -58.10 -26.11
C SER A 297 -20.70 -57.85 -26.62
N GLU A 298 -21.02 -56.68 -27.17
CA GLU A 298 -22.22 -56.46 -27.99
C GLU A 298 -21.76 -56.24 -29.42
N ASN A 299 -21.70 -57.32 -30.20
CA ASN A 299 -21.42 -57.29 -31.65
C ASN A 299 -22.53 -56.52 -32.40
N VAL A 300 -22.83 -55.26 -32.09
CA VAL A 300 -23.88 -54.51 -32.77
C VAL A 300 -23.45 -54.23 -34.19
N ARG A 301 -24.11 -54.88 -35.14
CA ARG A 301 -24.01 -54.60 -36.56
C ARG A 301 -25.15 -53.70 -36.98
N ILE A 302 -24.80 -52.74 -37.83
CA ILE A 302 -25.73 -51.81 -38.44
C ILE A 302 -25.59 -51.99 -39.95
N VAL A 303 -26.65 -52.46 -40.60
CA VAL A 303 -26.76 -52.51 -42.06
C VAL A 303 -27.73 -51.43 -42.49
N ARG A 304 -27.30 -50.52 -43.36
CA ARG A 304 -28.15 -49.48 -43.93
C ARG A 304 -28.09 -49.54 -45.44
N GLY A 305 -29.21 -49.29 -46.10
CA GLY A 305 -29.28 -49.34 -47.54
C GLY A 305 -30.53 -48.71 -48.13
N ASN A 306 -30.49 -48.55 -49.44
CA ASN A 306 -31.57 -47.96 -50.23
C ASN A 306 -31.96 -48.95 -51.32
N ILE A 307 -33.26 -49.26 -51.41
CA ILE A 307 -33.82 -50.13 -52.43
C ILE A 307 -34.66 -49.27 -53.37
N LEU A 308 -34.40 -49.37 -54.67
CA LEU A 308 -35.17 -48.72 -55.72
C LEU A 308 -36.48 -49.49 -55.96
N GLY A 309 -37.51 -48.80 -56.42
CA GLY A 309 -38.81 -49.38 -56.74
C GLY A 309 -38.72 -50.52 -57.77
N THR A 310 -37.73 -50.45 -58.66
CA THR A 310 -37.40 -51.49 -59.65
C THR A 310 -36.74 -52.73 -59.04
N GLY A 311 -36.36 -52.70 -57.76
CA GLY A 311 -35.66 -53.78 -57.05
C GLY A 311 -34.13 -53.69 -57.08
N GLY A 312 -33.55 -52.66 -57.70
CA GLY A 312 -32.12 -52.38 -57.62
C GLY A 312 -31.74 -51.77 -56.26
N SER A 313 -30.45 -51.72 -55.92
CA SER A 313 -29.94 -50.98 -54.76
C SER A 313 -29.13 -49.77 -55.21
N PHE A 314 -29.34 -48.60 -54.60
CA PHE A 314 -28.62 -47.35 -54.97
C PHE A 314 -27.64 -46.86 -53.89
N GLY A 315 -27.41 -47.66 -52.84
CA GLY A 315 -26.43 -47.34 -51.80
C GLY A 315 -26.54 -48.23 -50.56
N GLY A 316 -25.42 -48.36 -49.84
CA GLY A 316 -25.30 -49.17 -48.62
C GLY A 316 -24.34 -50.36 -48.77
N ALA A 317 -24.03 -51.02 -47.66
CA ALA A 317 -23.15 -52.18 -47.58
C ALA A 317 -23.68 -53.18 -46.55
N GLY A 318 -23.31 -54.46 -46.67
CA GLY A 318 -23.74 -55.53 -45.74
C GLY A 318 -25.04 -56.23 -46.11
N PHE A 319 -25.55 -56.00 -47.32
CA PHE A 319 -26.69 -56.73 -47.91
C PHE A 319 -26.44 -56.99 -49.39
N ILE A 320 -27.17 -57.96 -49.95
CA ILE A 320 -27.11 -58.39 -51.33
C ILE A 320 -28.50 -58.24 -51.95
N CYS A 321 -28.55 -57.57 -53.10
CA CYS A 321 -29.65 -57.63 -54.06
C CYS A 321 -29.10 -58.22 -55.36
N SER A 322 -28.82 -59.53 -55.40
CA SER A 322 -27.94 -60.07 -56.45
C SER A 322 -28.55 -60.06 -57.86
N VAL A 323 -29.88 -60.00 -58.04
CA VAL A 323 -30.49 -59.87 -59.38
C VAL A 323 -31.80 -59.04 -59.41
N THR A 324 -32.55 -58.94 -58.32
CA THR A 324 -33.51 -57.85 -58.03
C THR A 324 -34.07 -58.16 -56.64
N CYS A 325 -34.00 -57.20 -55.71
CA CYS A 325 -34.66 -57.37 -54.43
C CYS A 325 -36.19 -57.38 -54.57
N ARG A 326 -36.74 -56.96 -55.71
CA ARG A 326 -38.18 -57.01 -56.01
C ARG A 326 -38.61 -58.43 -56.40
N THR A 327 -39.57 -59.00 -55.67
CA THR A 327 -40.15 -60.33 -55.94
C THR A 327 -41.46 -60.24 -56.72
N SER A 328 -42.24 -59.18 -56.50
CA SER A 328 -43.43 -58.82 -57.23
C SER A 328 -43.69 -57.32 -57.02
N GLN A 329 -44.71 -56.75 -57.68
CA GLN A 329 -45.06 -55.35 -57.49
C GLN A 329 -45.25 -55.03 -56.00
N GLY A 330 -44.55 -54.02 -55.50
CA GLY A 330 -44.60 -53.58 -54.10
C GLY A 330 -44.09 -54.60 -53.08
N SER A 331 -43.40 -55.67 -53.50
CA SER A 331 -42.86 -56.70 -52.59
C SER A 331 -41.37 -56.92 -52.81
N TYR A 332 -40.59 -56.79 -51.74
CA TYR A 332 -39.14 -56.86 -51.77
C TYR A 332 -38.59 -57.85 -50.74
N VAL A 333 -37.47 -58.51 -51.07
CA VAL A 333 -36.66 -59.34 -50.18
C VAL A 333 -35.24 -58.84 -50.22
N VAL A 334 -34.72 -58.37 -49.08
CA VAL A 334 -33.36 -57.86 -48.93
C VAL A 334 -32.58 -58.84 -48.08
N VAL A 335 -31.49 -59.39 -48.61
CA VAL A 335 -30.68 -60.42 -47.93
C VAL A 335 -29.45 -59.79 -47.30
N PHE A 336 -29.22 -59.99 -46.01
CA PHE A 336 -28.01 -59.54 -45.33
C PHE A 336 -26.82 -60.45 -45.66
N ALA A 337 -25.64 -59.86 -45.92
CA ALA A 337 -24.40 -60.61 -46.16
C ALA A 337 -23.21 -60.02 -45.38
N PRO A 338 -22.66 -60.72 -44.38
CA PRO A 338 -23.17 -61.97 -43.78
C PRO A 338 -24.56 -61.78 -43.13
N GLY A 339 -25.16 -62.82 -42.56
CA GLY A 339 -26.38 -62.71 -41.74
C GLY A 339 -26.16 -61.96 -40.42
N PHE A 340 -27.24 -61.65 -39.69
CA PHE A 340 -27.14 -61.26 -38.28
C PHE A 340 -27.16 -62.51 -37.39
N SER A 341 -26.57 -62.46 -36.20
CA SER A 341 -26.63 -63.55 -35.21
C SER A 341 -28.01 -63.69 -34.54
N ASN A 342 -28.84 -62.64 -34.57
CA ASN A 342 -30.23 -62.64 -34.11
C ASN A 342 -31.11 -61.86 -35.11
N ILE A 343 -32.44 -62.02 -35.05
CA ILE A 343 -33.35 -61.24 -35.91
C ILE A 343 -33.14 -59.75 -35.62
N PRO A 344 -32.68 -58.95 -36.60
CA PRO A 344 -32.40 -57.53 -36.38
C PRO A 344 -33.68 -56.72 -36.26
N ALA A 345 -33.62 -55.60 -35.55
CA ALA A 345 -34.63 -54.56 -35.64
C ALA A 345 -34.45 -53.82 -36.97
N VAL A 346 -35.46 -53.87 -37.84
CA VAL A 346 -35.44 -53.22 -39.15
C VAL A 346 -36.46 -52.10 -39.19
N VAL A 347 -36.01 -50.89 -39.49
CA VAL A 347 -36.86 -49.74 -39.75
C VAL A 347 -36.65 -49.31 -41.19
N ALA A 348 -37.74 -49.02 -41.89
CA ALA A 348 -37.70 -48.56 -43.27
C ALA A 348 -38.63 -47.35 -43.48
N THR A 349 -38.31 -46.55 -44.48
CA THR A 349 -39.07 -45.35 -44.84
C THR A 349 -39.14 -45.26 -46.36
N VAL A 350 -40.37 -45.18 -46.89
CA VAL A 350 -40.61 -45.02 -48.34
C VAL A 350 -40.16 -43.63 -48.78
N ALA A 351 -39.44 -43.54 -49.90
CA ALA A 351 -39.01 -42.28 -50.47
C ALA A 351 -40.14 -41.59 -51.27
N GLY A 352 -40.24 -40.27 -51.16
CA GLY A 352 -41.19 -39.44 -51.91
C GLY A 352 -42.33 -38.85 -51.07
N ILE A 353 -43.08 -37.92 -51.67
CA ILE A 353 -44.24 -37.23 -51.09
C ILE A 353 -45.51 -37.99 -51.49
N GLY A 354 -46.08 -38.75 -50.55
CA GLY A 354 -47.32 -39.49 -50.69
C GLY A 354 -47.55 -40.43 -49.51
N ASN A 355 -48.80 -40.73 -49.19
CA ASN A 355 -49.15 -41.65 -48.10
C ASN A 355 -48.87 -43.09 -48.53
N ALA A 356 -47.61 -43.50 -48.58
CA ALA A 356 -47.21 -44.88 -48.82
C ALA A 356 -46.94 -45.57 -47.48
N ASN A 357 -47.47 -46.78 -47.32
CA ASN A 357 -47.24 -47.60 -46.14
C ASN A 357 -46.22 -48.69 -46.48
N ILE A 358 -45.21 -48.87 -45.63
CA ILE A 358 -44.26 -49.97 -45.71
C ILE A 358 -44.46 -50.89 -44.50
N THR A 359 -44.63 -52.18 -44.77
CA THR A 359 -44.66 -53.23 -43.75
C THR A 359 -43.38 -54.04 -43.86
N ILE A 360 -42.71 -54.27 -42.73
CA ILE A 360 -41.46 -55.02 -42.67
C ILE A 360 -41.66 -56.31 -41.88
N ALA A 361 -41.17 -57.43 -42.42
CA ALA A 361 -41.01 -58.67 -41.67
C ALA A 361 -39.53 -59.08 -41.69
N ALA A 362 -38.85 -58.88 -40.56
CA ALA A 362 -37.43 -59.19 -40.41
C ALA A 362 -37.20 -60.67 -40.10
N GLY A 363 -36.18 -61.24 -40.72
CA GLY A 363 -35.62 -62.55 -40.43
C GLY A 363 -34.11 -62.44 -40.18
N LEU A 364 -33.49 -63.58 -39.85
CA LEU A 364 -32.08 -63.63 -39.45
C LEU A 364 -31.12 -63.17 -40.57
N ASN A 365 -31.40 -63.60 -41.80
CA ASN A 365 -30.55 -63.37 -42.97
C ASN A 365 -31.18 -62.45 -44.01
N SER A 366 -32.41 -61.99 -43.78
CA SER A 366 -33.12 -61.14 -44.73
C SER A 366 -34.28 -60.41 -44.05
N PHE A 367 -34.87 -59.44 -44.73
CA PHE A 367 -36.20 -58.99 -44.40
C PHE A 367 -37.04 -58.89 -45.66
N THR A 368 -38.35 -59.02 -45.50
CA THR A 368 -39.31 -58.69 -46.56
C THR A 368 -39.91 -57.32 -46.30
N ALA A 369 -40.09 -56.55 -47.37
CA ALA A 369 -40.76 -55.27 -47.34
C ALA A 369 -41.95 -55.29 -48.30
N THR A 370 -43.12 -54.94 -47.80
CA THR A 370 -44.33 -54.74 -48.61
C THR A 370 -44.69 -53.28 -48.62
N VAL A 371 -44.63 -52.65 -49.79
CA VAL A 371 -44.95 -51.24 -49.99
C VAL A 371 -46.31 -51.11 -50.65
N ARG A 372 -47.18 -50.30 -50.05
CA ARG A 372 -48.52 -50.00 -50.54
C ARG A 372 -48.66 -48.50 -50.79
N ASP A 373 -49.42 -48.13 -51.81
CA ASP A 373 -49.83 -46.76 -52.05
C ASP A 373 -50.90 -46.30 -51.04
N SER A 374 -51.37 -45.06 -51.21
CA SER A 374 -52.40 -44.44 -50.37
C SER A 374 -53.75 -45.12 -50.42
N SER A 375 -53.97 -45.96 -51.42
CA SER A 375 -55.20 -46.73 -51.61
C SER A 375 -55.07 -48.17 -51.08
N GLY A 376 -53.92 -48.53 -50.51
CA GLY A 376 -53.62 -49.86 -50.01
C GLY A 376 -53.17 -50.86 -51.09
N ASN A 377 -53.04 -50.43 -52.34
CA ASN A 377 -52.59 -51.29 -53.43
C ASN A 377 -51.07 -51.45 -53.39
N LEU A 378 -50.56 -52.61 -53.79
CA LEU A 378 -49.12 -52.83 -53.88
C LEU A 378 -48.50 -51.87 -54.90
N ALA A 379 -47.44 -51.17 -54.52
CA ALA A 379 -46.82 -50.14 -55.35
C ALA A 379 -45.30 -50.22 -55.28
N ASP A 380 -44.68 -50.16 -56.45
CA ASP A 380 -43.23 -50.09 -56.53
C ASP A 380 -42.75 -48.69 -56.15
N ARG A 381 -41.97 -48.59 -55.07
CA ARG A 381 -41.41 -47.33 -54.57
C ARG A 381 -40.03 -47.56 -53.99
N ASP A 382 -39.20 -46.53 -54.10
CA ASP A 382 -37.90 -46.51 -53.44
C ASP A 382 -38.10 -46.47 -51.91
N PHE A 383 -37.21 -47.06 -51.14
CA PHE A 383 -37.21 -46.94 -49.68
C PHE A 383 -35.80 -47.02 -49.09
N TYR A 384 -35.63 -46.35 -47.95
CA TYR A 384 -34.44 -46.38 -47.11
C TYR A 384 -34.66 -47.37 -45.97
N PHE A 385 -33.63 -48.08 -45.54
CA PHE A 385 -33.73 -48.93 -44.34
C PHE A 385 -32.48 -48.86 -43.47
N ILE A 386 -32.68 -49.12 -42.19
CA ILE A 386 -31.64 -49.42 -41.21
C ILE A 386 -32.01 -50.71 -40.47
N ALA A 387 -31.07 -51.64 -40.39
CA ALA A 387 -31.17 -52.89 -39.65
C ALA A 387 -30.10 -52.88 -38.55
N ILE A 388 -30.51 -53.05 -37.30
CA ILE A 388 -29.65 -53.06 -36.12
C ILE A 388 -29.83 -54.38 -35.39
N GLY A 389 -28.74 -55.10 -35.14
CA GLY A 389 -28.77 -56.38 -34.43
C GLY A 389 -27.37 -56.87 -34.11
N SER A 390 -27.26 -58.01 -33.43
CA SER A 390 -25.96 -58.62 -33.14
C SER A 390 -25.38 -59.29 -34.40
N GLN A 391 -24.06 -59.25 -34.59
CA GLN A 391 -23.31 -59.95 -35.63
C GLN A 391 -22.69 -61.22 -35.11
#